data_AF-A0A8T9B9F8-F1
#
_entry.id   AF-A0A8T9B9F8-F1
#
_cell.length_a   1.000
_cell.length_b   1.000
_cell.length_c   1.000
_cell.angle_alpha   90.00
_cell.angle_beta   90.00
_cell.angle_gamma   90.00
#
_symmetry.space_group_name_H-M   'P 1'
#
loop_
_entity.id
_entity.type
_entity.pdbx_description
1 polymer ?
#
loop_
_entity_poly.entity_id
_entity_poly.type
_entity_poly.pdbx_seq_one_letter_code
_entity_poly.pdbx_strand_id
1 'polypeptide(L)'
;MAPKLESAGTAHRILTQAEKAGKQISRVSSKDTYSRWQAGKAVGFEEAPAQSMETALKLLRDLNISVKLQERVTGANESANGRQEITLSDGEKLVARMYVPAYGLVPNASYIPARYVDTKGYVVVDEYLEFKGAENVWAVGDVTDMEPSQLIYADQQSSYAAEATLSVLHSMEPVTYEINPTRMLGCSIGRNAGVGFQGTMELLPALILQHRKHLFAEFLVPAVDGSLYQSEVGQKRVVL
;
A
#
# COMPACT_ATOMS: atom_id res chain seq x y z
N MET A 1 -10.05 4.79 -26.13
CA MET A 1 -10.63 3.66 -25.38
C MET A 1 -9.49 3.02 -24.59
N ALA A 2 -9.19 3.54 -23.41
CA ALA A 2 -8.06 3.10 -22.58
C ALA A 2 -8.44 1.82 -21.82
N PRO A 3 -7.51 0.86 -21.63
CA PRO A 3 -7.82 -0.39 -20.95
C PRO A 3 -8.06 -0.13 -19.46
N LYS A 4 -9.12 -0.72 -18.91
CA LYS A 4 -9.47 -0.68 -17.48
C LYS A 4 -8.32 -1.26 -16.64
N LEU A 5 -7.79 -0.45 -15.73
CA LEU A 5 -6.85 -0.84 -14.68
C LEU A 5 -7.54 -1.82 -13.71
N GLU A 6 -7.38 -3.13 -13.92
CA GLU A 6 -7.93 -4.17 -13.05
C GLU A 6 -6.95 -4.68 -11.96
N SER A 7 -5.79 -4.06 -11.74
CA SER A 7 -4.72 -4.66 -10.89
C SER A 7 -4.13 -3.77 -9.78
N ALA A 8 -4.60 -2.54 -9.57
CA ALA A 8 -3.92 -1.50 -8.77
C ALA A 8 -3.71 -1.85 -7.27
N GLY A 9 -4.62 -2.59 -6.63
CA GLY A 9 -4.55 -2.86 -5.19
C GLY A 9 -3.52 -3.90 -4.75
N THR A 10 -2.78 -4.55 -5.66
CA THR A 10 -2.13 -5.84 -5.38
C THR A 10 -0.61 -5.74 -5.08
N ALA A 11 0.09 -4.70 -5.55
CA ALA A 11 1.55 -4.54 -5.41
C ALA A 11 2.03 -4.35 -3.96
N HIS A 12 1.27 -3.55 -3.20
CA HIS A 12 1.53 -3.30 -1.78
C HIS A 12 1.46 -4.60 -0.94
N ARG A 13 0.75 -5.62 -1.42
CA ARG A 13 0.35 -6.82 -0.66
C ARG A 13 1.49 -7.80 -0.39
N ILE A 14 2.56 -7.82 -1.19
CA ILE A 14 3.68 -8.77 -1.01
C ILE A 14 4.77 -8.14 -0.14
N LEU A 15 5.01 -6.85 -0.34
CA LEU A 15 6.06 -6.12 0.38
C LEU A 15 5.66 -5.71 1.80
N THR A 16 4.39 -5.40 2.06
CA THR A 16 3.94 -5.22 3.45
C THR A 16 4.13 -6.49 4.27
N GLN A 17 4.04 -7.69 3.65
CA GLN A 17 4.38 -8.94 4.35
C GLN A 17 5.90 -9.09 4.52
N ALA A 18 6.69 -8.77 3.48
CA ALA A 18 8.15 -8.83 3.56
C ALA A 18 8.74 -7.86 4.60
N GLU A 19 8.20 -6.66 4.72
CA GLU A 19 8.58 -5.65 5.72
C GLU A 19 8.19 -6.09 7.13
N LYS A 20 6.93 -6.51 7.33
CA LYS A 20 6.45 -7.03 8.63
C LYS A 20 7.29 -8.24 9.07
N ALA A 21 7.55 -9.18 8.16
CA ALA A 21 8.37 -10.36 8.41
C ALA A 21 9.81 -9.99 8.76
N GLY A 22 10.46 -9.14 7.96
CA GLY A 22 11.83 -8.69 8.21
C GLY A 22 11.99 -7.95 9.55
N LYS A 23 11.02 -7.09 9.91
CA LYS A 23 11.03 -6.34 11.16
C LYS A 23 10.80 -7.25 12.38
N GLN A 24 9.88 -8.21 12.29
CA GLN A 24 9.59 -9.17 13.35
C GLN A 24 10.76 -10.12 13.61
N ILE A 25 11.41 -10.62 12.56
CA ILE A 25 12.59 -11.51 12.68
C ILE A 25 13.79 -10.78 13.27
N SER A 26 13.98 -9.49 12.95
CA SER A 26 15.08 -8.71 13.52
C SER A 26 15.01 -8.51 15.04
N ARG A 27 13.82 -8.65 15.64
CA ARG A 27 13.59 -8.42 17.08
C ARG A 27 13.72 -9.67 17.95
N VAL A 28 13.84 -10.86 17.37
CA VAL A 28 13.85 -12.12 18.13
C VAL A 28 15.18 -12.85 17.92
N SER A 29 15.77 -13.30 19.04
CA SER A 29 17.05 -13.98 19.11
C SER A 29 17.07 -15.31 18.35
N SER A 30 18.26 -15.69 17.87
CA SER A 30 18.60 -16.62 16.79
C SER A 30 18.31 -18.12 16.98
N LYS A 31 17.37 -18.51 17.84
CA LYS A 31 17.14 -19.94 18.17
C LYS A 31 15.78 -20.52 17.77
N ASP A 32 14.80 -19.70 17.40
CA ASP A 32 13.49 -20.20 16.97
C ASP A 32 13.40 -20.26 15.44
N THR A 33 13.17 -21.45 14.91
CA THR A 33 12.98 -21.71 13.47
C THR A 33 11.74 -20.98 12.96
N TYR A 34 11.90 -20.00 12.05
CA TYR A 34 10.79 -19.26 11.46
C TYR A 34 10.23 -20.00 10.24
N SER A 35 9.05 -20.60 10.42
CA SER A 35 8.44 -21.47 9.43
C SER A 35 7.54 -20.72 8.45
N ARG A 36 8.02 -20.64 7.20
CA ARG A 36 7.25 -20.70 5.94
C ARG A 36 6.17 -19.62 5.73
N TRP A 37 6.48 -18.72 4.82
CA TRP A 37 5.62 -17.65 4.32
C TRP A 37 5.04 -18.01 2.96
N GLN A 38 3.82 -17.57 2.71
CA GLN A 38 3.15 -17.75 1.44
C GLN A 38 2.82 -16.41 0.83
N ALA A 39 3.36 -16.16 -0.35
CA ALA A 39 2.68 -15.28 -1.27
C ALA A 39 1.76 -16.17 -2.12
N GLY A 40 0.55 -15.68 -2.37
CA GLY A 40 -0.24 -16.15 -3.51
C GLY A 40 0.57 -16.12 -4.81
N LYS A 41 -0.10 -16.35 -5.94
CA LYS A 41 0.44 -15.83 -7.20
C LYS A 41 0.85 -14.38 -6.90
N ALA A 42 2.08 -13.99 -7.23
CA ALA A 42 2.63 -12.67 -6.93
C ALA A 42 1.92 -11.58 -7.77
N VAL A 43 0.59 -11.65 -7.84
CA VAL A 43 -0.29 -10.71 -8.48
C VAL A 43 -0.05 -9.40 -7.77
N GLY A 44 0.13 -8.32 -8.54
CA GLY A 44 0.48 -7.01 -8.02
C GLY A 44 1.96 -6.63 -8.14
N PHE A 45 2.87 -7.59 -8.16
CA PHE A 45 4.24 -7.33 -8.63
C PHE A 45 4.36 -7.52 -10.15
N GLU A 46 3.24 -7.68 -10.87
CA GLU A 46 3.22 -7.84 -12.33
C GLU A 46 3.87 -6.65 -13.07
N GLU A 47 3.87 -5.46 -12.48
CA GLU A 47 4.50 -4.25 -13.05
C GLU A 47 5.89 -3.96 -12.48
N ALA A 48 6.33 -4.71 -11.48
CA ALA A 48 7.64 -4.51 -10.90
C ALA A 48 8.71 -5.19 -11.76
N PRO A 49 9.93 -4.64 -11.81
CA PRO A 49 11.03 -5.30 -12.50
C PRO A 49 11.31 -6.70 -11.90
N ALA A 50 11.58 -7.68 -12.77
CA ALA A 50 11.93 -9.04 -12.35
C ALA A 50 13.13 -9.09 -11.39
N GLN A 51 14.09 -8.17 -11.58
CA GLN A 51 15.30 -8.04 -10.77
C GLN A 51 14.99 -7.67 -9.31
N SER A 52 14.11 -6.69 -9.09
CA SER A 52 13.56 -6.35 -7.78
C SER A 52 12.98 -7.59 -7.08
N MET A 53 12.22 -8.43 -7.78
CA MET A 53 11.64 -9.64 -7.19
C MET A 53 12.69 -10.69 -6.83
N GLU A 54 13.65 -10.93 -7.72
CA GLU A 54 14.73 -11.88 -7.44
C GLU A 54 15.56 -11.44 -6.23
N THR A 55 15.87 -10.15 -6.17
CA THR A 55 16.61 -9.55 -5.05
C THR A 55 15.82 -9.70 -3.75
N ALA A 56 14.51 -9.44 -3.76
CA ALA A 56 13.66 -9.59 -2.59
C ALA A 56 13.66 -11.04 -2.07
N LEU A 57 13.48 -12.01 -2.97
CA LEU A 57 13.46 -13.43 -2.62
C LEU A 57 14.80 -13.90 -2.07
N LYS A 58 15.91 -13.42 -2.63
CA LYS A 58 17.26 -13.71 -2.12
C LYS A 58 17.43 -13.18 -0.70
N LEU A 59 17.10 -11.90 -0.47
CA LEU A 59 17.23 -11.27 0.85
C LEU A 59 16.36 -11.96 1.91
N LEU A 60 15.16 -12.41 1.56
CA LEU A 60 14.32 -13.20 2.46
C LEU A 60 14.96 -14.55 2.80
N ARG A 61 15.51 -15.26 1.81
CA ARG A 61 16.21 -16.55 2.04
C ARG A 61 17.44 -16.37 2.93
N ASP A 62 18.19 -15.29 2.75
CA ASP A 62 19.35 -14.96 3.59
C ASP A 62 18.94 -14.72 5.07
N LEU A 63 17.68 -14.35 5.31
CA LEU A 63 17.07 -14.24 6.64
C LEU A 63 16.42 -15.56 7.13
N ASN A 64 16.68 -16.69 6.47
CA ASN A 64 16.09 -18.00 6.76
C ASN A 64 14.56 -18.03 6.62
N ILE A 65 13.99 -17.18 5.77
CA ILE A 65 12.56 -17.14 5.47
C ILE A 65 12.29 -18.09 4.31
N SER A 66 11.54 -19.16 4.56
CA SER A 66 11.02 -20.02 3.49
C SER A 66 9.84 -19.32 2.82
N VAL A 67 9.92 -19.12 1.50
CA VAL A 67 8.86 -18.49 0.71
C VAL A 67 8.24 -19.54 -0.21
N LYS A 68 6.92 -19.68 -0.13
CA LYS A 68 6.08 -20.41 -1.08
C LYS A 68 5.33 -19.40 -1.93
N LEU A 69 5.50 -19.50 -3.24
CA LEU A 69 4.81 -18.66 -4.21
C LEU A 69 3.67 -19.45 -4.84
N GLN A 70 2.71 -18.74 -5.42
CA GLN A 70 1.59 -19.35 -6.16
C GLN A 70 0.62 -20.15 -5.28
N GLU A 71 0.68 -19.99 -3.96
CA GLU A 71 -0.23 -20.66 -3.02
C GLU A 71 -1.15 -19.68 -2.31
N ARG A 72 -2.45 -19.94 -2.34
CA ARG A 72 -3.47 -19.13 -1.68
C ARG A 72 -3.91 -19.82 -0.40
N VAL A 73 -4.00 -19.05 0.69
CA VAL A 73 -4.69 -19.49 1.91
C VAL A 73 -6.19 -19.61 1.64
N THR A 74 -6.74 -20.81 1.82
CA THR A 74 -8.17 -21.12 1.63
C THR A 74 -8.92 -21.24 2.95
N GLY A 75 -8.22 -21.44 4.05
CA GLY A 75 -8.80 -21.45 5.40
C GLY A 75 -7.73 -21.27 6.47
N ALA A 76 -8.10 -20.66 7.59
CA ALA A 76 -7.28 -20.54 8.77
C ALA A 76 -8.17 -20.73 10.00
N ASN A 77 -7.91 -21.78 10.78
CA ASN A 77 -8.68 -22.13 11.97
C ASN A 77 -7.76 -22.31 13.17
N GLU A 78 -8.26 -21.94 14.35
CA GLU A 78 -7.59 -22.27 15.60
C GLU A 78 -7.88 -23.72 15.99
N SER A 79 -6.81 -24.49 16.21
CA SER A 79 -6.87 -25.86 16.68
C SER A 79 -7.05 -25.91 18.20
N ALA A 80 -7.59 -27.03 18.69
CA ALA A 80 -7.84 -27.25 20.12
C ALA A 80 -6.59 -27.12 21.03
N ASN A 81 -5.39 -27.14 20.45
CA ASN A 81 -4.11 -26.97 21.14
C ASN A 81 -3.58 -25.52 21.11
N GLY A 82 -4.38 -24.54 20.70
CA GLY A 82 -3.99 -23.12 20.60
C GLY A 82 -3.02 -22.82 19.46
N ARG A 83 -2.91 -23.72 18.47
CA ARG A 83 -2.14 -23.48 17.23
C ARG A 83 -3.08 -23.12 16.09
N GLN A 84 -2.57 -22.42 15.09
CA GLN A 84 -3.26 -22.07 13.86
C GLN A 84 -3.02 -23.15 12.81
N GLU A 85 -4.09 -23.73 12.28
CA GLU A 85 -4.07 -24.63 11.12
C GLU A 85 -4.47 -23.83 9.88
N ILE A 86 -3.53 -23.66 8.94
CA ILE A 86 -3.71 -22.91 7.70
C ILE A 86 -3.81 -23.90 6.54
N THR A 87 -4.90 -23.88 5.79
CA THR A 87 -5.13 -24.71 4.60
C THR A 87 -4.82 -23.91 3.34
N LEU A 88 -4.08 -24.52 2.42
CA LEU A 88 -3.60 -23.87 1.21
C LEU A 88 -4.41 -24.34 0.00
N SER A 89 -4.17 -23.73 -1.17
CA SER A 89 -4.85 -24.07 -2.41
C SER A 89 -4.46 -25.44 -2.96
N ASP A 90 -3.23 -25.88 -2.75
CA ASP A 90 -2.74 -27.22 -3.09
C ASP A 90 -3.27 -28.33 -2.14
N GLY A 91 -4.02 -27.95 -1.11
CA GLY A 91 -4.52 -28.86 -0.07
C GLY A 91 -3.54 -29.14 1.06
N GLU A 92 -2.31 -28.59 1.02
CA GLU A 92 -1.37 -28.66 2.13
C GLU A 92 -1.94 -27.93 3.35
N LYS A 93 -1.59 -28.45 4.52
CA LYS A 93 -1.90 -27.83 5.80
C LYS A 93 -0.64 -27.43 6.53
N LEU A 94 -0.57 -26.17 6.93
CA LEU A 94 0.48 -25.65 7.79
C LEU A 94 -0.03 -25.52 9.22
N VAL A 95 0.83 -25.86 10.18
CA VAL A 95 0.55 -25.65 11.60
C VAL A 95 1.54 -24.61 12.13
N ALA A 96 1.04 -23.48 12.61
CA ALA A 96 1.83 -22.39 13.14
C ALA A 96 1.35 -21.96 14.53
N ARG A 97 2.23 -21.37 15.34
CA ARG A 97 1.82 -20.75 16.61
C ARG A 97 1.12 -19.41 16.42
N MET A 98 1.47 -18.72 15.34
CA MET A 98 0.92 -17.42 14.99
C MET A 98 0.73 -17.39 13.49
N TYR A 99 -0.40 -16.83 13.08
CA TYR A 99 -0.72 -16.58 11.69
C TYR A 99 -1.02 -15.08 11.55
N VAL A 100 -0.30 -14.40 10.67
CA VAL A 100 -0.47 -12.97 10.41
C VAL A 100 -0.95 -12.82 8.97
N PRO A 101 -2.26 -12.65 8.73
CA PRO A 101 -2.74 -12.34 7.40
C PRO A 101 -2.25 -10.93 7.02
N ALA A 102 -1.44 -10.87 5.97
CA ALA A 102 -0.94 -9.62 5.41
C ALA A 102 -1.34 -9.47 3.93
N TYR A 103 -2.44 -10.11 3.56
CA TYR A 103 -3.08 -10.00 2.25
C TYR A 103 -4.49 -9.42 2.40
N GLY A 104 -4.98 -8.84 1.31
CA GLY A 104 -6.28 -8.20 1.28
C GLY A 104 -6.25 -6.82 1.94
N LEU A 105 -7.02 -5.91 1.36
CA LEU A 105 -7.37 -4.63 1.96
C LEU A 105 -8.89 -4.52 1.86
N VAL A 106 -9.52 -4.07 2.93
CA VAL A 106 -10.94 -3.73 2.93
C VAL A 106 -11.02 -2.22 3.09
N PRO A 107 -11.56 -1.48 2.11
CA PRO A 107 -11.69 -0.04 2.21
C PRO A 107 -12.57 0.31 3.41
N ASN A 108 -12.20 1.37 4.13
CA ASN A 108 -13.01 1.85 5.24
C ASN A 108 -14.19 2.70 4.73
N ALA A 109 -15.12 2.06 4.02
CA ALA A 109 -16.27 2.73 3.39
C ALA A 109 -17.62 2.27 3.98
N SER A 110 -17.62 1.45 5.05
CA SER A 110 -18.84 0.84 5.60
C SER A 110 -19.87 1.85 6.14
N TYR A 111 -19.41 3.06 6.50
CA TYR A 111 -20.28 4.15 6.97
C TYR A 111 -20.90 4.97 5.82
N ILE A 112 -20.45 4.75 4.59
CA ILE A 112 -20.86 5.51 3.41
C ILE A 112 -22.12 4.87 2.82
N PRO A 113 -23.14 5.65 2.41
CA PRO A 113 -24.33 5.09 1.76
C PRO A 113 -23.97 4.24 0.55
N ALA A 114 -24.55 3.04 0.45
CA ALA A 114 -24.23 2.04 -0.56
C ALA A 114 -24.35 2.54 -2.02
N ARG A 115 -25.14 3.60 -2.27
CA ARG A 115 -25.25 4.22 -3.60
C ARG A 115 -23.95 4.85 -4.12
N TYR A 116 -23.01 5.14 -3.23
CA TYR A 116 -21.71 5.73 -3.56
C TYR A 116 -20.55 4.73 -3.53
N VAL A 117 -20.84 3.47 -3.20
CA VAL A 117 -19.85 2.42 -2.99
C VAL A 117 -20.05 1.35 -4.05
N ASP A 118 -18.97 0.90 -4.67
CA ASP A 118 -19.01 -0.16 -5.66
C ASP A 118 -19.18 -1.56 -5.03
N THR A 119 -19.28 -2.59 -5.88
CA THR A 119 -19.42 -3.98 -5.42
C THR A 119 -18.19 -4.52 -4.68
N LYS A 120 -17.04 -3.85 -4.76
CA LYS A 120 -15.78 -4.21 -4.10
C LYS A 120 -15.60 -3.45 -2.78
N GLY A 121 -16.48 -2.52 -2.45
CA GLY A 121 -16.44 -1.72 -1.22
C GLY A 121 -15.68 -0.39 -1.35
N TYR A 122 -15.31 0.04 -2.55
CA TYR A 122 -14.64 1.32 -2.78
C TYR A 122 -15.63 2.43 -3.10
N VAL A 123 -15.33 3.66 -2.69
CA VAL A 123 -16.10 4.84 -3.08
C VAL A 123 -15.88 5.12 -4.57
N VAL A 124 -16.98 5.35 -5.28
CA VAL A 124 -16.96 5.68 -6.70
C VAL A 124 -16.81 7.19 -6.85
N VAL A 125 -15.67 7.61 -7.41
CA VAL A 125 -15.36 9.02 -7.68
C VAL A 125 -15.22 9.32 -9.17
N ASP A 126 -15.32 10.58 -9.54
CA ASP A 126 -15.01 11.11 -10.87
C ASP A 126 -13.54 11.55 -11.01
N GLU A 127 -13.22 12.22 -12.12
CA GLU A 127 -11.89 12.76 -12.40
C GLU A 127 -11.45 13.89 -11.46
N TYR A 128 -12.33 14.44 -10.62
CA TYR A 128 -12.02 15.44 -9.61
C TYR A 128 -11.87 14.85 -8.20
N LEU A 129 -11.91 13.52 -8.07
CA LEU A 129 -12.01 12.78 -6.80
C LEU A 129 -13.33 13.05 -6.04
N GLU A 130 -14.32 13.62 -6.72
CA GLU A 130 -15.64 13.90 -6.16
C GLU A 130 -16.52 12.65 -6.25
N PHE A 131 -17.37 12.44 -5.25
CA PHE A 131 -18.35 11.36 -5.24
C PHE A 131 -19.25 11.43 -6.47
N LYS A 132 -19.38 10.33 -7.23
CA LYS A 132 -20.36 10.30 -8.32
C LYS A 132 -21.78 10.43 -7.79
N GLY A 133 -22.46 11.52 -8.15
CA GLY A 133 -23.83 11.79 -7.73
C GLY A 133 -23.95 12.45 -6.35
N ALA A 134 -22.89 13.09 -5.86
CA ALA A 134 -22.96 14.07 -4.78
C ALA A 134 -22.16 15.31 -5.20
N GLU A 135 -22.53 16.47 -4.65
CA GLU A 135 -21.82 17.73 -4.88
C GLU A 135 -21.08 18.13 -3.61
N ASN A 136 -19.87 18.64 -3.79
CA ASN A 136 -18.94 19.13 -2.77
C ASN A 136 -18.56 18.06 -1.74
N VAL A 137 -18.40 16.81 -2.19
CA VAL A 137 -17.96 15.68 -1.36
C VAL A 137 -16.85 14.92 -2.08
N TRP A 138 -15.64 14.95 -1.52
CA TRP A 138 -14.47 14.28 -2.10
C TRP A 138 -14.04 13.05 -1.30
N ALA A 139 -13.48 12.06 -1.97
CA ALA A 139 -12.86 10.89 -1.34
C ALA A 139 -11.39 10.76 -1.76
N VAL A 140 -10.53 10.53 -0.76
CA VAL A 140 -9.08 10.44 -0.94
C VAL A 140 -8.51 9.22 -0.20
N GLY A 141 -7.37 8.73 -0.69
CA GLY A 141 -6.65 7.60 -0.15
C GLY A 141 -7.34 6.25 -0.38
N ASP A 142 -7.11 5.34 0.56
CA ASP A 142 -7.46 3.90 0.46
C ASP A 142 -8.97 3.61 0.39
N VAL A 143 -9.83 4.62 0.54
CA VAL A 143 -11.28 4.47 0.38
C VAL A 143 -11.71 4.43 -1.09
N THR A 144 -10.83 4.85 -2.01
CA THR A 144 -11.04 4.83 -3.47
C THR A 144 -10.13 3.81 -4.16
N ASP A 145 -10.49 3.34 -5.35
CA ASP A 145 -9.64 2.47 -6.21
C ASP A 145 -8.93 3.28 -7.32
N MET A 146 -8.72 4.59 -7.10
CA MET A 146 -8.10 5.47 -8.10
C MET A 146 -6.61 5.18 -8.29
N GLU A 147 -5.90 4.93 -7.19
CA GLU A 147 -4.48 4.61 -7.17
C GLU A 147 -4.18 3.54 -6.12
N PRO A 148 -3.00 2.89 -6.18
CA PRO A 148 -2.63 1.93 -5.16
C PRO A 148 -2.72 2.52 -3.76
N SER A 149 -3.13 1.71 -2.78
CA SER A 149 -3.20 2.12 -1.38
C SER A 149 -1.81 2.38 -0.80
N GLN A 150 -1.32 3.61 -0.91
CA GLN A 150 -0.04 4.06 -0.39
C GLN A 150 -0.13 5.52 0.08
N LEU A 151 0.65 5.85 1.11
CA LEU A 151 0.72 7.20 1.68
C LEU A 151 1.02 8.27 0.63
N ILE A 152 1.93 8.00 -0.32
CA ILE A 152 2.31 8.97 -1.36
C ILE A 152 1.12 9.41 -2.23
N TYR A 153 0.21 8.48 -2.54
CA TYR A 153 -0.96 8.77 -3.37
C TYR A 153 -2.05 9.43 -2.53
N ALA A 154 -2.24 8.98 -1.28
CA ALA A 154 -3.17 9.61 -0.37
C ALA A 154 -2.80 11.07 -0.07
N ASP A 155 -1.51 11.37 0.10
CA ASP A 155 -0.98 12.73 0.29
C ASP A 155 -1.27 13.60 -0.94
N GLN A 156 -0.89 13.13 -2.14
CA GLN A 156 -1.19 13.83 -3.39
C GLN A 156 -2.69 14.11 -3.55
N GLN A 157 -3.54 13.09 -3.36
CA GLN A 157 -5.00 13.21 -3.45
C GLN A 157 -5.55 14.21 -2.43
N SER A 158 -4.98 14.28 -1.22
CA SER A 158 -5.40 15.23 -0.18
C SER A 158 -5.17 16.69 -0.60
N SER A 159 -4.04 16.99 -1.24
CA SER A 159 -3.75 18.33 -1.77
C SER A 159 -4.75 18.72 -2.86
N TYR A 160 -5.09 17.80 -3.77
CA TYR A 160 -6.11 18.04 -4.80
C TYR A 160 -7.50 18.28 -4.21
N ALA A 161 -7.92 17.48 -3.23
CA ALA A 161 -9.22 17.69 -2.57
C ALA A 161 -9.28 19.04 -1.82
N ALA A 162 -8.16 19.47 -1.23
CA ALA A 162 -8.06 20.78 -0.58
C ALA A 162 -8.14 21.93 -1.60
N GLU A 163 -7.40 21.85 -2.72
CA GLU A 163 -7.49 22.83 -3.81
C GLU A 163 -8.90 22.87 -4.42
N ALA A 164 -9.54 21.71 -4.64
CA ALA A 164 -10.92 21.62 -5.12
C ALA A 164 -11.91 22.31 -4.18
N THR A 165 -11.77 22.07 -2.87
CA THR A 165 -12.59 22.73 -1.84
C THR A 165 -12.42 24.26 -1.89
N LEU A 166 -11.18 24.74 -2.01
CA LEU A 166 -10.89 26.17 -2.14
C LEU A 166 -11.49 26.77 -3.42
N SER A 167 -11.37 26.08 -4.56
CA SER A 167 -11.98 26.52 -5.82
C SER A 167 -13.49 26.69 -5.68
N VAL A 168 -14.18 25.70 -5.12
CA VAL A 168 -15.63 25.77 -4.88
C VAL A 168 -15.99 26.96 -3.97
N LEU A 169 -15.25 27.18 -2.88
CA LEU A 169 -15.47 28.32 -1.97
C LEU A 169 -15.33 29.67 -2.68
N HIS A 170 -14.47 29.74 -3.68
CA HIS A 170 -14.26 30.92 -4.52
C HIS A 170 -15.14 30.95 -5.78
N SER A 171 -16.12 30.04 -5.92
CA SER A 171 -16.97 29.91 -7.10
C SER A 171 -16.18 29.68 -8.40
N MET A 172 -15.06 28.97 -8.28
CA MET A 172 -14.23 28.49 -9.39
C MET A 172 -14.41 26.99 -9.58
N GLU A 173 -14.14 26.52 -10.80
CA GLU A 173 -14.17 25.09 -11.12
C GLU A 173 -12.91 24.38 -10.57
N PRO A 174 -13.06 23.21 -9.91
CA PRO A 174 -11.94 22.35 -9.54
C PRO A 174 -11.10 21.88 -10.73
N VAL A 175 -9.83 21.60 -10.48
CA VAL A 175 -8.91 21.01 -11.49
C VAL A 175 -9.00 19.49 -11.42
N THR A 176 -8.94 18.83 -12.57
CA THR A 176 -8.94 17.37 -12.67
C THR A 176 -7.72 16.75 -12.00
N TYR A 177 -7.92 15.64 -11.32
CA TYR A 177 -6.87 14.84 -10.70
C TYR A 177 -6.01 14.11 -11.74
N GLU A 178 -4.69 14.36 -11.69
CA GLU A 178 -3.72 13.64 -12.52
C GLU A 178 -3.18 12.41 -11.79
N ILE A 179 -3.56 11.23 -12.28
CA ILE A 179 -3.03 9.95 -11.80
C ILE A 179 -1.54 9.85 -12.11
N ASN A 180 -0.75 9.38 -11.14
CA ASN A 180 0.68 9.22 -11.35
C ASN A 180 0.96 8.11 -12.39
N PRO A 181 1.59 8.43 -13.54
CA PRO A 181 1.84 7.44 -14.59
C PRO A 181 2.94 6.45 -14.20
N THR A 182 3.74 6.76 -13.18
CA THR A 182 4.89 5.96 -12.77
C THR A 182 4.67 5.38 -11.39
N ARG A 183 4.53 4.06 -11.30
CA ARG A 183 4.44 3.39 -10.01
C ARG A 183 5.75 3.43 -9.27
N MET A 184 5.69 3.72 -7.98
CA MET A 184 6.82 3.64 -7.09
C MET A 184 6.50 2.70 -5.94
N LEU A 185 7.48 1.91 -5.54
CA LEU A 185 7.38 1.08 -4.35
C LEU A 185 8.78 0.80 -3.81
N GLY A 186 8.98 1.06 -2.52
CA GLY A 186 10.21 0.71 -1.82
C GLY A 186 9.88 -0.01 -0.52
N CYS A 187 10.56 -1.12 -0.25
CA CYS A 187 10.36 -1.95 0.94
C CYS A 187 11.68 -2.27 1.60
N SER A 188 11.69 -2.24 2.94
CA SER A 188 12.79 -2.80 3.72
C SER A 188 12.61 -4.32 3.86
N ILE A 189 13.71 -5.05 3.78
CA ILE A 189 13.79 -6.48 4.10
C ILE A 189 14.76 -6.62 5.26
N GLY A 190 14.21 -6.77 6.46
CA GLY A 190 14.98 -6.72 7.70
C GLY A 190 15.48 -5.30 8.02
N ARG A 191 16.52 -5.20 8.85
CA ARG A 191 17.09 -3.90 9.28
C ARG A 191 18.05 -3.28 8.27
N ASN A 192 18.66 -4.09 7.42
CA ASN A 192 19.88 -3.72 6.71
C ASN A 192 19.76 -3.82 5.19
N ALA A 193 18.61 -4.23 4.66
CA ALA A 193 18.39 -4.34 3.23
C ALA A 193 17.06 -3.69 2.82
N GLY A 194 17.02 -3.22 1.58
CA GLY A 194 15.84 -2.65 0.96
C GLY A 194 15.82 -2.98 -0.53
N VAL A 195 14.62 -3.11 -1.08
CA VAL A 195 14.36 -3.38 -2.48
C VAL A 195 13.19 -2.53 -2.94
N GLY A 196 13.26 -2.01 -4.16
CA GLY A 196 12.23 -1.11 -4.65
C GLY A 196 12.52 -0.63 -6.06
N PHE A 197 11.51 -0.03 -6.67
CA PHE A 197 11.55 0.47 -8.02
C PHE A 197 10.71 1.74 -8.16
N GLN A 198 11.00 2.49 -9.21
CA GLN A 198 10.18 3.57 -9.73
C GLN A 198 10.06 3.39 -11.24
N GLY A 199 8.87 3.02 -11.71
CA GLY A 199 8.66 2.55 -13.07
C GLY A 199 9.54 1.32 -13.35
N THR A 200 10.42 1.43 -14.34
CA THR A 200 11.37 0.37 -14.71
C THR A 200 12.72 0.49 -14.01
N MET A 201 12.95 1.56 -13.24
CA MET A 201 14.23 1.83 -12.59
C MET A 201 14.26 1.22 -11.19
N GLU A 202 15.35 0.50 -10.86
CA GLU A 202 15.62 0.01 -9.51
C GLU A 202 16.05 1.16 -8.59
N LEU A 203 15.49 1.20 -7.39
CA LEU A 203 15.89 2.16 -6.36
C LEU A 203 17.11 1.64 -5.59
N LEU A 204 18.04 2.55 -5.27
CA LEU A 204 19.21 2.20 -4.49
C LEU A 204 18.81 1.74 -3.07
N PRO A 205 19.31 0.60 -2.56
CA PRO A 205 18.96 0.11 -1.23
C PRO A 205 19.23 1.12 -0.10
N ALA A 206 20.30 1.90 -0.20
CA ALA A 206 20.63 2.94 0.78
C ALA A 206 19.56 4.03 0.87
N LEU A 207 18.98 4.43 -0.26
CA LEU A 207 17.91 5.44 -0.33
C LEU A 207 16.65 4.91 0.37
N ILE A 208 16.29 3.65 0.10
CA ILE A 208 15.15 2.99 0.73
C ILE A 208 15.36 2.92 2.25
N LEU A 209 16.54 2.48 2.69
CA LEU A 209 16.85 2.38 4.11
C LEU A 209 16.87 3.74 4.80
N GLN A 210 17.35 4.80 4.14
CA GLN A 210 17.34 6.15 4.69
C GLN A 210 15.92 6.65 4.96
N HIS A 211 15.00 6.53 3.99
CA HIS A 211 13.60 6.90 4.18
C HIS A 211 12.89 6.01 5.22
N ARG A 212 13.24 4.72 5.26
CA ARG A 212 12.65 3.76 6.21
C ARG A 212 13.21 3.88 7.64
N LYS A 213 14.36 4.52 7.86
CA LYS A 213 14.88 4.81 9.21
C LYS A 213 13.95 5.71 10.01
N HIS A 214 13.36 6.68 9.35
CA HIS A 214 12.46 7.64 9.97
C HIS A 214 10.98 7.31 9.76
N LEU A 215 10.66 6.33 8.89
CA LEU A 215 9.28 5.88 8.60
C LEU A 215 8.36 7.05 8.20
N PHE A 216 8.93 8.11 7.61
CA PHE A 216 8.24 9.36 7.31
C PHE A 216 7.69 10.09 8.55
N ALA A 217 8.10 9.71 9.76
CA ALA A 217 7.67 10.32 11.01
C ALA A 217 8.12 11.78 11.14
N GLU A 218 9.22 12.14 10.48
CA GLU A 218 9.71 13.51 10.34
C GLU A 218 8.69 14.43 9.65
N PHE A 219 7.84 13.87 8.80
CA PHE A 219 6.79 14.62 8.10
C PHE A 219 5.45 14.62 8.86
N LEU A 220 5.25 13.74 9.84
CA LEU A 220 3.97 13.62 10.53
C LEU A 220 3.63 14.86 11.37
N VAL A 221 4.57 15.39 12.15
CA VAL A 221 4.31 16.59 12.97
C VAL A 221 4.02 17.79 12.06
N PRO A 222 4.86 18.11 11.06
CA PRO A 222 4.56 19.17 10.10
C PRO A 222 3.29 18.97 9.27
N ALA A 223 2.92 17.73 8.96
CA ALA A 223 1.68 17.44 8.23
C ALA A 223 0.44 17.67 9.11
N VAL A 224 0.49 17.28 10.39
CA VAL A 224 -0.62 17.46 11.35
C VAL A 224 -0.82 18.92 11.72
N ASP A 225 0.26 19.68 11.91
CA ASP A 225 0.17 21.11 12.21
C ASP A 225 0.03 22.02 10.97
N GLY A 226 0.11 21.41 9.77
CA GLY A 226 -0.04 22.07 8.48
C GLY A 226 1.18 22.86 8.02
N SER A 227 2.26 22.94 8.81
CA SER A 227 3.49 23.67 8.43
C SER A 227 4.19 23.08 7.21
N LEU A 228 3.98 21.79 6.92
CA LEU A 228 4.52 21.11 5.74
C LEU A 228 4.04 21.76 4.43
N TYR A 229 2.82 22.28 4.41
CA TYR A 229 2.15 22.78 3.22
C TYR A 229 2.16 24.32 3.12
N GLN A 230 2.67 25.03 4.14
CA GLN A 230 2.70 26.50 4.16
C GLN A 230 3.64 27.11 3.09
N SER A 231 4.70 26.41 2.69
CA SER A 231 5.62 26.90 1.65
C SER A 231 5.04 26.84 0.24
N GLU A 232 4.11 25.94 -0.04
CA GLU A 232 3.46 25.83 -1.36
C GLU A 232 2.39 26.91 -1.56
N VAL A 233 1.64 27.23 -0.49
CA VAL A 233 0.68 28.34 -0.46
C VAL A 233 1.38 29.70 -0.63
N GLY A 234 2.62 29.82 -0.14
CA GLY A 234 3.43 31.04 -0.32
C GLY A 234 3.95 31.27 -1.74
N GLN A 235 4.07 30.21 -2.56
CA GLN A 235 4.59 30.29 -3.92
C GLN A 235 3.49 30.47 -4.98
N LYS A 236 2.30 29.90 -4.74
CA LYS A 236 1.07 30.28 -5.46
C LYS A 236 0.40 31.43 -4.71
N ARG A 237 0.99 32.64 -4.78
CA ARG A 237 0.20 33.86 -4.60
C ARG A 237 -0.88 33.85 -5.68
N VAL A 238 -2.08 33.40 -5.31
CA VAL A 238 -3.30 33.82 -6.00
C VAL A 238 -3.30 35.33 -5.90
N VAL A 239 -2.91 35.97 -7.01
CA VAL A 239 -3.10 37.41 -7.17
C VAL A 239 -4.62 37.58 -7.24
N LEU A 240 -5.16 38.16 -6.17
CA LEU A 240 -6.54 38.61 -6.02
C LEU A 240 -6.99 39.47 -7.20
#